data_AF-A0A2R6AEZ6-F1
#
_entry.id   AF-A0A2R6AEZ6-F1
#
_cell.length_a   1.000
_cell.length_b   1.000
_cell.length_c   1.000
_cell.angle_alpha   90.00
_cell.angle_beta   90.00
_cell.angle_gamma   90.00
#
_symmetry.space_group_name_H-M   'P 1'
#
loop_
_entity.id
_entity.type
_entity.pdbx_description
1 polymer ?
#
loop_
_entity_poly.entity_id
_entity_poly.type
_entity_poly.pdbx_seq_one_letter_code
_entity_poly.pdbx_strand_id
1 'polypeptide(L)'
;MVKTKITVSVDKSVVDNAKIALLKKGKTLSEFIEKSLRSLSTAQILDDICRELDLNCEYVSYEEVERKRPDLRGKTTSEVEVREIRRERLSRLL
;
A
#
# COMPACT_ATOMS: atom_id res chain seq x y z
N MET A 1 6.22 16.78 -15.31
CA MET A 1 7.35 15.95 -14.82
C MET A 1 8.60 16.30 -15.60
N VAL A 2 9.69 16.63 -14.91
CA VAL A 2 10.99 16.89 -15.54
C VAL A 2 11.66 15.54 -15.83
N LYS A 3 12.00 15.27 -17.10
CA LYS A 3 12.71 14.03 -17.50
C LYS A 3 14.21 14.30 -17.56
N THR A 4 15.00 13.51 -16.85
CA THR A 4 16.46 13.53 -16.92
C THR A 4 16.94 12.49 -17.94
N LYS A 5 17.74 12.89 -18.92
CA LYS A 5 18.37 11.95 -19.86
C LYS A 5 19.65 11.39 -19.23
N ILE A 6 19.78 10.06 -19.26
CA ILE A 6 20.99 9.35 -18.84
C ILE A 6 21.54 8.57 -20.03
N THR A 7 22.86 8.47 -20.11
CA THR A 7 23.57 7.62 -21.08
C THR A 7 24.24 6.50 -20.31
N VAL A 8 23.99 5.25 -20.71
CA VAL A 8 24.52 4.06 -20.05
C VAL A 8 25.22 3.17 -21.08
N SER A 9 26.34 2.58 -20.68
CA SER A 9 27.06 1.60 -21.49
C SER A 9 26.49 0.22 -21.20
N VAL A 10 25.96 -0.44 -22.23
CA VAL A 10 25.36 -1.77 -22.18
C VAL A 10 25.81 -2.53 -23.41
N ASP A 11 26.03 -3.84 -23.27
CA ASP A 11 26.36 -4.70 -24.39
C ASP A 11 25.33 -4.59 -25.51
N LYS A 12 25.83 -4.42 -26.74
CA LYS A 12 24.99 -4.21 -27.92
C LYS A 12 23.98 -5.35 -28.14
N SER A 13 24.44 -6.59 -27.97
CA SER A 13 23.60 -7.79 -28.12
C SER A 13 22.41 -7.80 -27.15
N VAL A 14 22.61 -7.31 -25.93
CA VAL A 14 21.56 -7.20 -24.91
C VAL A 14 20.52 -6.15 -25.33
N VAL A 15 20.97 -4.99 -25.81
CA VAL A 15 20.08 -3.91 -26.27
C VAL A 15 19.25 -4.36 -27.46
N ASP A 16 19.87 -5.04 -28.43
CA ASP A 16 19.19 -5.49 -29.65
C ASP A 16 18.14 -6.58 -29.33
N ASN A 17 18.50 -7.57 -28.50
CA ASN A 17 17.56 -8.60 -28.05
C ASN A 17 16.38 -8.00 -27.26
N ALA A 18 16.66 -7.04 -26.37
CA ALA A 18 15.62 -6.36 -25.59
C ALA A 18 14.67 -5.56 -26.48
N LYS A 19 15.18 -4.82 -27.48
CA LYS A 19 14.35 -4.08 -28.43
C LYS A 19 13.42 -5.01 -29.21
N ILE A 20 13.91 -6.15 -29.71
CA ILE A 20 13.10 -7.14 -30.42
C ILE A 20 12.01 -7.70 -29.51
N ALA A 21 12.34 -8.06 -28.26
CA ALA A 21 11.38 -8.57 -27.30
C ALA A 21 10.30 -7.54 -26.93
N LEU A 22 10.66 -6.27 -26.80
CA LEU A 22 9.74 -5.18 -26.46
C LEU A 22 8.86 -4.75 -27.63
N LEU A 23 9.37 -4.82 -28.87
CA LEU A 23 8.60 -4.58 -30.09
C LEU A 23 7.40 -5.53 -30.19
N LYS A 24 7.58 -6.81 -29.85
CA LYS A 24 6.47 -7.80 -29.78
C LYS A 24 5.36 -7.40 -28.80
N LYS A 25 5.68 -6.56 -27.81
CA LYS A 25 4.77 -6.09 -26.76
C LYS A 25 4.28 -4.66 -27.00
N GLY A 26 4.67 -4.03 -28.12
CA GLY A 26 4.33 -2.63 -28.43
C GLY A 26 4.95 -1.61 -27.47
N LYS A 27 6.04 -1.96 -26.78
CA LYS A 27 6.69 -1.11 -25.76
C LYS A 27 8.06 -0.62 -26.22
N THR A 28 8.47 0.53 -25.69
CA THR A 28 9.81 1.09 -25.95
C THR A 28 10.80 0.69 -24.85
N LEU A 29 12.09 0.66 -25.20
CA LEU A 29 13.15 0.42 -24.23
C LEU A 29 13.17 1.48 -23.12
N SER A 30 12.90 2.74 -23.47
CA SER A 30 12.84 3.84 -22.49
C SER A 30 11.72 3.64 -21.48
N GLU A 31 10.53 3.25 -21.94
CA GLU A 31 9.38 2.99 -21.07
C GLU A 31 9.64 1.79 -20.15
N PHE A 32 10.25 0.74 -20.69
CA PHE A 32 10.64 -0.43 -19.91
C PHE A 32 11.64 -0.06 -18.81
N ILE A 33 12.72 0.65 -19.15
CA ILE A 33 13.74 1.09 -18.18
C ILE A 33 13.12 2.01 -17.14
N GLU A 34 12.25 2.95 -17.52
CA GLU A 34 11.57 3.82 -16.55
C GLU A 34 10.74 3.00 -15.55
N LYS A 35 9.97 2.00 -16.02
CA LYS A 35 9.21 1.11 -15.15
C LYS A 35 10.11 0.26 -14.24
N SER A 36 11.21 -0.28 -14.77
CA SER A 36 12.18 -1.03 -13.98
C SER A 36 12.86 -0.16 -12.92
N LEU A 37 13.23 1.08 -13.25
CA LEU A 37 13.81 2.02 -12.28
C LEU A 37 12.80 2.40 -11.18
N ARG A 38 11.53 2.60 -11.52
CA ARG A 38 10.46 2.78 -10.52
C ARG A 38 10.34 1.58 -9.60
N SER A 39 10.48 0.37 -10.13
CA SER A 39 10.43 -0.85 -9.32
C SER A 39 11.59 -0.99 -8.32
N LEU A 40 12.70 -0.26 -8.51
CA LEU A 40 13.78 -0.23 -7.50
C LEU A 40 13.42 0.64 -6.28
N SER A 41 12.39 1.48 -6.38
CA SER A 41 11.80 2.17 -5.24
C SER A 41 10.68 1.31 -4.67
N THR A 42 10.94 0.58 -3.58
CA THR A 42 9.94 -0.23 -2.85
C THR A 42 8.72 0.59 -2.47
N ALA A 43 8.90 1.89 -2.17
CA ALA A 43 7.81 2.82 -1.90
C ALA A 43 6.91 3.04 -3.14
N GLN A 44 7.47 3.16 -4.34
CA GLN A 44 6.68 3.36 -5.55
C GLN A 44 5.92 2.11 -5.99
N ILE A 45 6.48 0.91 -5.78
CA ILE A 45 5.72 -0.34 -6.02
C ILE A 45 4.48 -0.40 -5.12
N LEU A 46 4.66 -0.08 -3.83
CA LEU A 46 3.55 -0.02 -2.88
C LEU A 46 2.50 1.00 -3.34
N ASP A 47 2.91 2.22 -3.67
CA ASP A 47 1.99 3.25 -4.18
C ASP A 47 1.23 2.81 -5.44
N ASP A 48 1.91 2.16 -6.40
CA ASP A 48 1.30 1.68 -7.64
C ASP A 48 0.26 0.58 -7.37
N ILE A 49 0.58 -0.39 -6.50
CA ILE A 49 -0.37 -1.44 -6.06
C ILE A 49 -1.58 -0.82 -5.37
N CYS A 50 -1.35 0.16 -4.51
CA CYS A 50 -2.41 0.83 -3.77
C CYS A 50 -3.35 1.60 -4.70
N ARG A 51 -2.82 2.26 -5.75
CA ARG A 51 -3.66 2.88 -6.78
C ARG A 51 -4.42 1.86 -7.63
N GLU A 52 -3.79 0.75 -8.01
CA GLU A 52 -4.46 -0.30 -8.80
C GLU A 52 -5.62 -0.95 -8.05
N LEU A 53 -5.52 -1.04 -6.71
CA LEU A 53 -6.54 -1.64 -5.85
C LEU A 53 -7.51 -0.63 -5.23
N ASP A 54 -7.39 0.66 -5.57
CA ASP A 54 -8.12 1.77 -4.95
C ASP A 54 -8.03 1.77 -3.41
N LEU A 55 -6.84 1.45 -2.89
CA LEU A 55 -6.52 1.40 -1.47
C LEU A 55 -5.80 2.67 -1.03
N ASN A 56 -6.23 3.20 0.11
CA ASN A 56 -5.58 4.34 0.74
C ASN A 56 -4.40 3.83 1.60
N CYS A 57 -3.20 3.81 1.00
CA CYS A 57 -2.00 3.32 1.67
C CYS A 57 -1.26 4.45 2.38
N GLU A 58 -1.44 4.49 3.69
CA GLU A 58 -0.68 5.38 4.57
C GLU A 58 0.35 4.55 5.35
N TYR A 59 1.50 5.15 5.62
CA TYR A 59 2.41 4.61 6.61
C TYR A 59 1.79 4.82 8.00
N VAL A 60 1.26 3.74 8.57
CA VAL A 60 0.65 3.74 9.90
C VAL A 60 1.62 3.10 10.89
N SER A 61 1.87 3.77 12.01
CA SER A 61 2.69 3.20 13.08
C SER A 61 1.97 2.02 13.76
N TYR A 62 2.75 1.13 14.38
CA TYR A 62 2.19 0.00 15.15
C TYR A 62 1.15 0.46 16.18
N GLU A 63 1.45 1.55 16.89
CA GLU A 63 0.61 2.12 17.94
C GLU A 63 -0.74 2.62 17.40
N GLU A 64 -0.74 3.23 16.21
CA GLU A 64 -1.97 3.68 15.55
C GLU A 64 -2.82 2.52 15.04
N VAL A 65 -2.19 1.44 14.57
CA VAL A 65 -2.88 0.20 14.18
C VAL A 65 -3.54 -0.44 15.40
N GLU A 66 -2.84 -0.54 16.53
CA GLU A 66 -3.43 -1.07 17.77
C GLU A 66 -4.60 -0.23 18.25
N ARG A 67 -4.47 1.11 18.23
CA ARG A 67 -5.55 2.01 18.64
C ARG A 67 -6.78 1.95 17.74
N LYS A 68 -6.60 1.72 16.43
CA LYS A 68 -7.68 1.59 15.46
C LYS A 68 -8.25 0.17 15.36
N ARG A 69 -7.61 -0.84 15.97
CA ARG A 69 -8.08 -2.22 15.91
C ARG A 69 -9.44 -2.31 16.63
N PRO A 70 -10.52 -2.69 15.92
CA PRO A 70 -11.80 -2.90 16.59
C PRO A 70 -11.61 -4.01 17.64
N ASP A 71 -12.17 -3.80 18.83
CA ASP A 71 -12.05 -4.76 19.92
C ASP A 71 -12.90 -6.00 19.62
N LEU A 72 -12.32 -6.92 18.84
CA LEU A 72 -12.93 -8.18 18.41
C LEU A 72 -13.18 -9.15 19.58
N ARG A 73 -12.74 -8.81 20.79
CA ARG A 73 -13.07 -9.56 22.02
C ARG A 73 -14.38 -9.13 22.65
N GLY A 74 -15.06 -8.11 22.09
CA GLY A 74 -16.34 -7.60 22.59
C GLY A 74 -16.25 -7.01 23.99
N LYS A 75 -15.04 -6.79 24.54
CA LYS A 75 -14.87 -6.33 25.93
C LYS A 75 -15.41 -4.92 26.11
N THR A 76 -15.12 -4.03 25.17
CA THR A 76 -15.56 -2.64 25.26
C THR A 76 -17.08 -2.51 25.17
N THR A 77 -17.73 -3.25 24.27
CA THR A 77 -19.20 -3.25 24.12
C THR A 77 -19.91 -3.92 25.30
N SER A 78 -19.41 -5.08 25.72
CA SER A 78 -19.98 -5.79 26.88
C SER A 78 -19.77 -5.03 28.20
N GLU A 79 -18.67 -4.30 28.36
CA GLU A 79 -18.47 -3.44 29.54
C GLU A 79 -19.46 -2.28 29.61
N VAL A 80 -19.83 -1.70 28.46
CA VAL A 80 -20.85 -0.63 28.41
C VAL A 80 -22.22 -1.20 28.76
N GLU A 81 -22.63 -2.31 28.14
CA GLU A 81 -23.91 -2.97 28.41
C GLU A 81 -24.02 -3.42 29.88
N VAL A 82 -22.98 -4.05 30.44
CA VAL A 82 -22.96 -4.48 31.83
C VAL A 82 -23.01 -3.28 32.79
N ARG A 83 -22.39 -2.15 32.43
CA ARG A 83 -22.42 -0.91 33.22
C ARG A 83 -23.81 -0.29 33.22
N GLU A 84 -24.51 -0.30 32.09
CA GLU A 84 -25.91 0.17 31.99
C GLU A 84 -26.86 -0.70 32.80
N ILE A 85 -26.77 -2.04 32.67
CA ILE A 85 -27.57 -2.99 33.46
C ILE A 85 -27.35 -2.79 34.97
N ARG A 86 -26.11 -2.53 35.41
CA ARG A 86 -25.82 -2.25 36.82
C ARG A 86 -26.42 -0.93 37.30
N ARG A 87 -26.40 0.13 36.48
CA ARG A 87 -27.04 1.40 36.83
C ARG A 87 -28.55 1.26 36.95
N GLU A 88 -29.20 0.58 36.01
CA GLU A 88 -30.64 0.34 36.09
C GLU A 88 -31.03 -0.41 37.36
N ARG A 89 -30.26 -1.44 37.73
CA ARG A 89 -30.49 -2.17 38.98
C ARG A 89 -30.36 -1.29 40.21
N LEU A 90 -29.34 -0.42 40.26
CA LEU A 90 -29.14 0.54 41.35
C LEU A 90 -30.29 1.55 41.43
N SER A 91 -30.81 2.03 40.30
CA SER A 91 -31.94 2.97 40.27
C SER A 91 -33.27 2.38 40.71
N ARG A 92 -33.41 1.04 40.72
CA ARG A 92 -34.62 0.35 41.22
C ARG A 92 -34.55 0.01 42.71
N LEU A 93 -33.38 0.20 43.33
CA LEU A 93 -33.13 -0.08 44.75
C LEU A 93 -33.15 1.18 45.63
N LEU A 94 -33.21 2.36 45.01
CA LEU A 94 -33.45 3.66 45.64
C LEU A 94 -34.92 4.06 45.42
#